data_AF-A0A352KWV8-F1
#
_entry.id   AF-A0A352KWV8-F1
#
_cell.length_a   1.000
_cell.length_b   1.000
_cell.length_c   1.000
_cell.angle_alpha   90.00
_cell.angle_beta   90.00
_cell.angle_gamma   90.00
#
_symmetry.space_group_name_H-M   'P 1'
#
loop_
_entity.id
_entity.type
_entity.pdbx_description
1 polymer ?
#
loop_
_entity_poly.entity_id
_entity_poly.type
_entity_poly.pdbx_seq_one_letter_code
_entity_poly.pdbx_strand_id
1 'polypeptide(L)'
;MKAFAVAALMGLGLLVGQLNGQEAAPKPVAEGAAIHLFEHVKYVDLHEMAPCAVPKIIEVNDPCACECKCECCDPCKKCCDACASCGECCQQKKVHIQICIPKCYCEEEVICRRDGDRLRYEYGEYAVDVRVRKGYIVVDYQD
;
A
#
# COMPACT_ATOMS: atom_id res chain seq x y z
N MET A 1 -70.24 -48.45 31.21
CA MET A 1 -70.10 -48.11 32.64
C MET A 1 -68.64 -48.22 33.04
N LYS A 2 -68.10 -47.16 33.67
CA LYS A 2 -66.81 -47.07 34.42
C LYS A 2 -65.54 -47.21 33.57
N ALA A 3 -64.79 -46.15 33.23
CA ALA A 3 -64.06 -45.14 34.01
C ALA A 3 -62.81 -45.66 34.74
N PHE A 4 -61.80 -44.76 34.79
CA PHE A 4 -60.49 -44.80 35.48
C PHE A 4 -59.37 -45.46 34.64
N ALA A 5 -58.18 -44.87 34.41
CA ALA A 5 -57.45 -43.86 35.16
C ALA A 5 -56.32 -43.21 34.33
N VAL A 6 -56.04 -41.92 34.60
CA VAL A 6 -54.71 -41.28 34.78
C VAL A 6 -53.71 -41.27 33.60
N ALA A 7 -53.28 -40.08 33.17
CA ALA A 7 -51.90 -39.61 33.40
C ALA A 7 -51.58 -38.27 32.70
N ALA A 8 -51.19 -37.29 33.52
CA ALA A 8 -50.13 -36.30 33.31
C ALA A 8 -50.13 -35.46 32.01
N LEU A 9 -50.82 -34.32 32.07
CA LEU A 9 -50.40 -33.09 31.41
C LEU A 9 -49.26 -32.48 32.22
N MET A 10 -48.01 -32.57 31.77
CA MET A 10 -46.92 -31.61 32.03
C MET A 10 -45.72 -32.00 31.15
N GLY A 11 -45.25 -31.07 30.32
CA GLY A 11 -44.05 -31.29 29.52
C GLY A 11 -43.96 -30.33 28.35
N LEU A 12 -43.88 -29.03 28.65
CA LEU A 12 -43.49 -28.00 27.69
C LEU A 12 -42.05 -28.31 27.25
N GLY A 13 -41.90 -29.05 26.15
CA GLY A 13 -40.61 -29.38 25.55
C GLY A 13 -40.01 -28.15 24.89
N LEU A 14 -39.24 -27.37 25.66
CA LEU A 14 -38.30 -26.39 25.13
C LEU A 14 -37.21 -27.13 24.35
N LEU A 15 -37.31 -27.07 23.02
CA LEU A 15 -36.24 -27.40 22.08
C LEU A 15 -35.06 -26.44 22.33
N VAL A 16 -34.08 -26.89 23.11
CA VAL A 16 -32.77 -26.24 23.18
C VAL A 16 -32.02 -26.62 21.91
N GLY A 17 -32.03 -25.71 20.93
CA GLY A 17 -31.20 -25.80 19.73
C GLY A 17 -29.72 -25.79 20.09
N GLN A 18 -28.98 -26.76 19.56
CA GLN A 18 -27.54 -26.85 19.67
C GLN A 18 -26.89 -25.71 18.88
N LEU A 19 -26.31 -24.73 19.59
CA LEU A 19 -25.38 -23.77 19.00
C LEU A 19 -24.01 -24.44 18.87
N ASN A 20 -23.76 -25.07 17.73
CA ASN A 20 -22.41 -25.43 17.32
C ASN A 20 -21.63 -24.14 17.01
N GLY A 21 -21.00 -23.57 18.03
CA GLY A 21 -19.94 -22.58 17.88
C GLY A 21 -18.70 -23.26 17.33
N GLN A 22 -18.59 -23.39 16.00
CA GLN A 22 -17.30 -23.63 15.37
C GLN A 22 -16.51 -22.32 15.39
N GLU A 23 -15.65 -22.19 16.39
CA GLU A 23 -14.61 -21.17 16.44
C GLU A 23 -13.70 -21.36 15.22
N ALA A 24 -13.84 -20.47 14.24
CA ALA A 24 -13.03 -20.49 13.03
C ALA A 24 -11.57 -20.21 13.42
N ALA A 25 -10.71 -21.22 13.26
CA ALA A 25 -9.27 -21.08 13.45
C ALA A 25 -8.73 -19.90 12.60
N PRO A 26 -7.83 -19.06 13.13
CA PRO A 26 -7.20 -18.01 12.34
C PRO A 26 -6.43 -18.64 11.18
N LYS A 27 -6.80 -18.25 9.95
CA LYS A 27 -6.09 -18.65 8.73
C LYS A 27 -4.60 -18.27 8.87
N PRO A 28 -3.66 -19.12 8.43
CA PRO A 28 -2.25 -18.75 8.43
C PRO A 28 -2.08 -17.49 7.56
N VAL A 29 -1.53 -16.44 8.17
CA VAL A 29 -1.14 -15.22 7.50
C VAL A 29 -0.02 -15.60 6.54
N ALA A 30 -0.21 -15.34 5.24
CA ALA A 30 0.80 -15.65 4.23
C ALA A 30 2.15 -15.03 4.63
N GLU A 31 3.19 -15.87 4.71
CA GLU A 31 4.57 -15.44 4.92
C GLU A 31 4.93 -14.35 3.91
N GLY A 32 5.46 -13.23 4.43
CA GLY A 32 5.65 -11.99 3.69
C GLY A 32 6.52 -12.16 2.46
N ALA A 33 6.00 -11.72 1.31
CA ALA A 33 6.81 -11.53 0.13
C ALA A 33 7.95 -10.55 0.47
N ALA A 34 9.20 -10.95 0.20
CA ALA A 34 10.34 -10.06 0.35
C ALA A 34 10.15 -8.84 -0.56
N ILE A 35 10.02 -7.65 0.03
CA ILE A 35 9.87 -6.41 -0.74
C ILE A 35 11.23 -6.06 -1.34
N HIS A 36 11.34 -6.10 -2.66
CA HIS A 36 12.53 -5.67 -3.37
C HIS A 36 12.57 -4.14 -3.45
N LEU A 37 13.62 -3.54 -2.90
CA LEU A 37 13.86 -2.10 -3.01
C LEU A 37 14.57 -1.78 -4.33
N PHE A 38 14.17 -0.69 -4.95
CA PHE A 38 14.84 -0.16 -6.13
C PHE A 38 16.22 0.41 -5.75
N GLU A 39 17.25 0.04 -6.52
CA GLU A 39 18.64 0.32 -6.15
C GLU A 39 19.13 1.72 -6.57
N HIS A 40 18.60 2.28 -7.65
CA HIS A 40 19.07 3.56 -8.20
C HIS A 40 18.42 4.77 -7.51
N VAL A 41 18.65 4.88 -6.20
CA VAL A 41 18.18 5.99 -5.37
C VAL A 41 19.35 6.87 -4.96
N LYS A 42 19.23 8.18 -5.22
CA LYS A 42 20.17 9.19 -4.76
C LYS A 42 19.59 9.92 -3.55
N TYR A 43 20.24 9.79 -2.40
CA TYR A 43 19.92 10.58 -1.21
C TYR A 43 20.75 11.85 -1.18
N VAL A 44 20.11 12.98 -0.90
CA VAL A 44 20.71 14.31 -0.86
C VAL A 44 20.37 14.95 0.48
N ASP A 45 21.24 15.84 0.94
CA ASP A 45 21.00 16.64 2.16
C ASP A 45 20.72 15.80 3.41
N LEU A 46 21.46 14.68 3.56
CA LEU A 46 21.40 13.77 4.71
C LEU A 46 21.63 14.46 6.08
N HIS A 47 22.20 15.66 6.08
CA HIS A 47 22.43 16.46 7.28
C HIS A 47 21.18 17.22 7.75
N GLU A 48 20.15 17.33 6.90
CA GLU A 48 18.83 17.90 7.18
C GLU A 48 17.83 16.80 7.61
N MET A 49 18.30 15.55 7.77
CA MET A 49 17.48 14.48 8.34
C MET A 49 17.23 14.73 9.83
N ALA A 50 15.98 14.53 10.26
CA ALA A 50 15.63 14.60 11.67
C ALA A 50 16.51 13.64 12.53
N PRO A 51 16.95 14.07 13.72
CA PRO A 51 17.77 13.22 14.61
C PRO A 51 17.08 11.92 15.03
N CYS A 52 15.74 11.91 15.04
CA CYS A 52 14.90 10.77 15.41
C CYS A 52 14.47 9.91 14.20
N ALA A 53 15.15 10.03 13.05
CA ALA A 53 14.71 9.45 11.78
C ALA A 53 14.72 7.91 11.78
N VAL A 54 13.63 7.32 11.28
CA VAL A 54 13.44 5.87 11.14
C VAL A 54 13.11 5.49 9.70
N PRO A 55 13.56 4.33 9.21
CA PRO A 55 13.21 3.85 7.88
C PRO A 55 11.71 3.67 7.67
N LYS A 56 11.20 4.11 6.51
CA LYS A 56 9.86 3.84 5.99
C LYS A 56 9.97 3.44 4.52
N ILE A 57 9.33 2.34 4.15
CA ILE A 57 9.22 1.91 2.75
C ILE A 57 8.03 2.63 2.13
N ILE A 58 8.23 3.23 0.96
CA ILE A 58 7.18 3.89 0.17
C ILE A 58 7.15 3.31 -1.25
N GLU A 59 6.00 3.47 -1.91
CA GLU A 59 5.80 3.10 -3.30
C GLU A 59 5.84 4.35 -4.18
N VAL A 60 6.59 4.28 -5.28
CA VAL A 60 6.78 5.39 -6.22
C VAL A 60 6.70 4.91 -7.67
N ASN A 61 6.53 5.84 -8.62
CA ASN A 61 6.62 5.52 -10.03
C ASN A 61 7.98 4.91 -10.38
N ASP A 62 7.96 3.82 -11.14
CA ASP A 62 9.17 3.18 -11.66
C ASP A 62 9.88 4.13 -12.63
N PRO A 63 11.09 4.62 -12.29
CA PRO A 63 11.84 5.54 -13.15
C PRO A 63 12.33 4.89 -14.45
N CYS A 64 12.29 3.56 -14.53
CA CYS A 64 12.67 2.75 -15.68
C CYS A 64 11.45 2.26 -16.48
N ALA A 65 10.23 2.55 -16.04
CA ALA A 65 9.04 2.19 -16.80
C ALA A 65 8.99 3.00 -18.10
N CYS A 66 9.23 2.31 -19.21
CA CYS A 66 8.81 2.80 -20.51
C CYS A 66 7.28 2.81 -20.53
N GLU A 67 6.66 3.96 -20.74
CA GLU A 67 5.19 4.11 -20.77
C GLU A 67 4.52 3.42 -21.98
N CYS A 68 5.25 2.65 -22.80
CA CYS A 68 4.76 2.16 -24.08
C CYS A 68 5.53 0.95 -24.64
N LYS A 69 4.81 -0.12 -25.03
CA LYS A 69 5.34 -1.34 -25.71
C LYS A 69 5.39 -1.23 -27.25
N CYS A 70 5.08 -0.07 -27.80
CA CYS A 70 5.08 0.18 -29.23
C CYS A 70 6.50 0.32 -29.80
N GLU A 71 6.74 -0.21 -30.99
CA GLU A 71 7.99 0.00 -31.75
C GLU A 71 8.23 1.48 -32.13
N CYS A 72 7.22 2.35 -32.01
CA CYS A 72 7.33 3.79 -32.30
C CYS A 72 7.82 4.64 -31.11
N CYS A 73 8.22 4.01 -30.00
CA CYS A 73 8.33 4.68 -28.72
C CYS A 73 9.78 4.66 -28.21
N ASP A 74 10.52 5.74 -28.52
CA ASP A 74 11.72 6.11 -27.78
C ASP A 74 11.39 6.12 -26.26
N PRO A 75 12.31 5.71 -25.38
CA PRO A 75 12.13 5.67 -23.92
C PRO A 75 11.98 7.08 -23.27
N CYS A 76 11.57 8.09 -24.04
CA CYS A 76 11.49 9.50 -23.69
C CYS A 76 10.15 10.17 -24.05
N LYS A 77 9.19 9.47 -24.69
CA LYS A 77 7.93 10.10 -25.15
C LYS A 77 6.70 9.55 -24.45
N LYS A 78 5.80 10.48 -24.10
CA LYS A 78 4.42 10.23 -23.65
C LYS A 78 3.72 9.24 -24.58
N CYS A 79 2.83 8.42 -24.01
CA CYS A 79 2.01 7.47 -24.74
C CYS A 79 1.41 8.09 -26.01
N CYS A 80 1.54 7.38 -27.13
CA CYS A 80 0.99 7.80 -28.40
C CYS A 80 -0.55 7.72 -28.41
N ASP A 81 -1.24 8.47 -29.27
CA ASP A 81 -2.71 8.41 -29.36
C ASP A 81 -3.22 7.01 -29.74
N ALA A 82 -2.46 6.26 -30.54
CA ALA A 82 -2.77 4.85 -30.82
C ALA A 82 -2.65 3.96 -29.56
N CYS A 83 -1.76 4.33 -28.63
CA CYS A 83 -1.50 3.64 -27.38
C CYS A 83 -2.61 3.93 -26.34
N ALA A 84 -3.30 5.06 -26.45
CA ALA A 84 -4.47 5.36 -25.61
C ALA A 84 -5.62 4.34 -25.82
N SER A 85 -5.70 3.70 -26.99
CA SER A 85 -6.72 2.69 -27.29
C SER A 85 -6.42 1.27 -26.79
N CYS A 86 -5.16 0.94 -26.45
CA CYS A 86 -4.79 -0.42 -26.01
C CYS A 86 -5.01 -0.70 -24.52
N GLY A 87 -5.15 0.31 -23.66
CA GLY A 87 -5.52 0.19 -22.25
C GLY A 87 -4.49 -0.49 -21.31
N GLU A 88 -3.74 -1.48 -21.78
CA GLU A 88 -2.77 -2.26 -20.99
C GLU A 88 -1.32 -1.76 -21.13
N CYS A 89 -1.04 -1.07 -22.23
CA CYS A 89 0.29 -0.61 -22.64
C CYS A 89 0.82 0.61 -21.85
N CYS A 90 -0.06 1.30 -21.12
CA CYS A 90 0.21 2.57 -20.44
C CYS A 90 0.12 2.48 -18.91
N GLN A 91 0.11 1.28 -18.32
CA GLN A 91 0.07 1.14 -16.86
C GLN A 91 1.41 1.56 -16.25
N GLN A 92 1.38 2.61 -15.44
CA GLN A 92 2.53 3.10 -14.70
C GLN A 92 3.00 2.01 -13.73
N LYS A 93 4.18 1.43 -13.99
CA LYS A 93 4.79 0.50 -13.04
C LYS A 93 5.25 1.27 -11.80
N LYS A 94 5.26 0.56 -10.68
CA LYS A 94 5.65 1.09 -9.39
C LYS A 94 6.86 0.31 -8.86
N VAL A 95 7.71 0.99 -8.10
CA VAL A 95 8.82 0.39 -7.35
C VAL A 95 8.77 0.85 -5.91
N HIS A 96 9.41 0.09 -5.03
CA HIS A 96 9.54 0.45 -3.62
C HIS A 96 10.91 1.07 -3.34
N ILE A 97 10.93 2.14 -2.56
CA ILE A 97 12.16 2.72 -2.03
C ILE A 97 12.03 2.90 -0.52
N GLN A 98 13.16 3.02 0.15
CA GLN A 98 13.21 3.35 1.57
C GLN A 98 13.55 4.83 1.73
N ILE A 99 12.78 5.53 2.54
CA ILE A 99 13.10 6.89 3.01
C ILE A 99 13.26 6.86 4.52
N CYS A 100 13.85 7.91 5.10
CA CYS A 100 13.93 8.07 6.54
C CYS A 100 12.98 9.18 7.00
N ILE A 101 12.11 8.90 7.97
CA ILE A 101 11.10 9.84 8.43
C ILE A 101 11.24 10.11 9.93
N PRO A 102 10.90 11.31 10.43
CA PRO A 102 10.99 11.60 11.85
C PRO A 102 9.97 10.75 12.64
N LYS A 103 10.42 9.93 13.61
CA LYS A 103 9.51 9.18 14.48
C LYS A 103 8.76 10.07 15.47
N CYS A 104 9.37 11.21 15.81
CA CYS A 104 8.90 12.13 16.83
C CYS A 104 7.82 13.09 16.32
N TYR A 105 7.59 13.13 15.01
CA TYR A 105 6.56 13.95 14.37
C TYR A 105 5.52 13.04 13.70
N CYS A 106 4.30 13.53 13.60
CA CYS A 106 3.27 12.88 12.79
C CYS A 106 3.44 13.27 11.32
N GLU A 107 3.13 12.37 10.40
CA GLU A 107 2.96 12.72 8.99
C GLU A 107 1.76 13.65 8.87
N GLU A 108 1.98 14.88 8.41
CA GLU A 108 0.93 15.89 8.30
C GLU A 108 0.24 15.77 6.94
N GLU A 109 1.02 15.74 5.86
CA GLU A 109 0.50 15.66 4.50
C GLU A 109 1.48 14.96 3.55
N VAL A 110 0.91 14.22 2.58
CA VAL A 110 1.62 13.74 1.40
C VAL A 110 1.09 14.47 0.18
N ILE A 111 1.91 15.36 -0.37
CA ILE A 111 1.53 16.14 -1.56
C ILE A 111 2.06 15.44 -2.80
N CYS A 112 1.17 14.78 -3.53
CA CYS A 112 1.44 14.27 -4.87
C CYS A 112 1.43 15.42 -5.89
N ARG A 113 2.59 15.75 -6.44
CA ARG A 113 2.77 16.75 -7.49
C ARG A 113 3.08 16.04 -8.81
N ARG A 114 2.44 16.50 -9.91
CA ARG A 114 2.70 16.04 -11.29
C ARG A 114 2.63 14.50 -11.43
N ASP A 115 1.41 13.97 -11.49
CA ASP A 115 1.11 12.56 -11.82
C ASP A 115 1.85 11.50 -10.99
N GLY A 116 2.27 11.85 -9.77
CA GLY A 116 2.96 10.95 -8.84
C GLY A 116 4.48 10.89 -8.98
N ASP A 117 5.08 11.69 -9.88
CA ASP A 117 6.54 11.75 -10.04
C ASP A 117 7.24 12.62 -9.00
N ARG A 118 6.49 13.44 -8.28
CA ARG A 118 7.00 14.26 -7.18
C ARG A 118 6.10 14.07 -5.98
N LEU A 119 6.67 13.58 -4.89
CA LEU A 119 6.00 13.41 -3.62
C LEU A 119 6.71 14.31 -2.62
N ARG A 120 5.95 14.97 -1.76
CA ARG A 120 6.50 15.68 -0.61
C ARG A 120 5.79 15.18 0.63
N TYR A 121 6.56 14.62 1.56
CA TYR A 121 6.09 14.22 2.88
C TYR A 121 6.43 15.32 3.88
N GLU A 122 5.44 15.87 4.56
CA GLU A 122 5.63 16.94 5.55
C GLU A 122 5.45 16.40 6.98
N TYR A 123 6.37 16.79 7.86
CA TYR A 123 6.48 16.36 9.26
C TYR A 123 6.72 17.58 10.16
N GLY A 124 5.97 18.66 9.94
CA GLY A 124 6.13 19.92 10.66
C GLY A 124 7.36 20.70 10.20
N GLU A 125 8.45 20.64 10.97
CA GLU A 125 9.72 21.31 10.65
C GLU A 125 10.49 20.56 9.55
N TYR A 126 10.32 19.24 9.47
CA TYR A 126 11.02 18.41 8.49
C TYR A 126 10.15 18.10 7.27
N ALA A 127 10.76 17.98 6.10
CA ALA A 127 10.12 17.44 4.91
C ALA A 127 11.03 16.48 4.13
N VAL A 128 10.41 15.54 3.42
CA VAL A 128 11.10 14.61 2.51
C VAL A 128 10.51 14.77 1.11
N ASP A 129 11.30 15.34 0.21
CA ASP A 129 10.97 15.51 -1.20
C ASP A 129 11.48 14.28 -1.98
N VAL A 130 10.57 13.52 -2.58
CA VAL A 130 10.89 12.38 -3.45
C VAL A 130 10.58 12.76 -4.89
N ARG A 131 11.60 12.70 -5.75
CA ARG A 131 11.51 13.10 -7.15
C ARG A 131 11.94 11.95 -8.05
N VAL A 132 10.99 11.39 -8.78
CA VAL A 132 11.23 10.41 -9.82
C VAL A 132 11.85 11.12 -11.02
N ARG A 133 13.02 10.64 -11.44
CA ARG A 133 13.73 11.09 -12.64
C ARG A 133 13.87 9.91 -13.58
N LYS A 134 14.19 10.17 -14.83
CA LYS A 134 14.41 9.09 -15.79
C LYS A 134 15.60 8.23 -15.35
N GLY A 135 15.35 6.96 -15.05
CA GLY A 135 16.33 5.95 -14.65
C GLY A 135 16.80 5.98 -13.19
N TYR A 136 16.39 6.96 -12.38
CA TYR A 136 16.76 7.03 -10.96
C TYR A 136 15.77 7.87 -10.14
N ILE A 137 15.79 7.71 -8.82
CA ILE A 137 14.97 8.49 -7.90
C ILE A 137 15.86 9.36 -7.02
N VAL A 138 15.43 10.58 -6.73
CA VAL A 138 16.10 11.48 -5.79
C VAL A 138 15.25 11.61 -4.53
N VAL A 139 15.86 11.39 -3.37
CA VAL A 139 15.30 11.65 -2.05
C VAL A 139 16.09 12.81 -1.45
N ASP A 140 15.37 13.88 -1.13
CA ASP A 140 15.91 15.17 -0.70
C ASP A 140 15.27 15.51 0.66
N TYR A 141 16.11 15.64 1.69
CA TYR A 141 15.68 15.92 3.06
C TYR A 141 15.74 17.43 3.31
N GLN A 142 14.77 17.96 4.04
CA GLN A 142 14.60 19.38 4.31
C GLN A 142 14.27 19.60 5.80
N ASP A 143 14.92 20.56 6.45
CA ASP A 143 14.72 21.05 7.84
C ASP A 143 14.37 22.56 7.85
#